data_AF-A0A2V5W0S6-F1
#
_entry.id   AF-A0A2V5W0S6-F1
#
_cell.length_a   1.000
_cell.length_b   1.000
_cell.length_c   1.000
_cell.angle_alpha   90.00
_cell.angle_beta   90.00
_cell.angle_gamma   90.00
#
_symmetry.space_group_name_H-M   'P 1'
#
loop_
_entity.id
_entity.type
_entity.pdbx_description
1 polymer ?
#
loop_
_entity_poly.entity_id
_entity_poly.type
_entity_poly.pdbx_seq_one_letter_code
_entity_poly.pdbx_strand_id
1 'polypeptide(L)'
;MRASLPLSLDFVLPVLLVLWLLTISTASAAEPAKAQLDFFENKIRPIFADNCYKCHSPANGKIKGGLELDWKGGWEKGGDSGPVIVPGDPEKSLLLKAVRYTDPDLQMPPKGEKLSDAQINDLVAWIKMGAPDPRATRPAATATAGYGGKGKDHWSFKPLKKPTPPSVKGEAWVKNDVDRFVLARLEENGMTPNDPADKRTLIRRVRGGRGQAAVLASLRRTLGAPLARRGALLGFQRPVQPPAREFDLSLRLDVSRLRDQSVQRRQALQPLHHGAARGGQAPSRQ
;
A
#
# COMPACT_ATOMS: atom_id res chain seq x y z
N MET A 1 56.14 -39.97 45.92
CA MET A 1 55.29 -40.53 44.85
C MET A 1 54.75 -39.37 44.02
N ARG A 2 55.37 -39.08 42.87
CA ARG A 2 54.88 -38.09 41.89
C ARG A 2 54.74 -38.83 40.57
N ALA A 3 53.50 -39.07 40.14
CA ALA A 3 53.20 -39.68 38.85
C ALA A 3 53.20 -38.56 37.79
N SER A 4 54.22 -38.56 36.94
CA SER A 4 54.30 -37.69 35.77
C SER A 4 53.60 -38.42 34.61
N LEU A 5 52.40 -37.98 34.24
CA LEU A 5 51.72 -38.47 33.03
C LEU A 5 52.31 -37.78 31.79
N PRO A 6 52.79 -38.51 30.77
CA PRO A 6 53.24 -37.90 29.53
C PRO A 6 52.01 -37.48 28.71
N LEU A 7 51.79 -36.16 28.59
CA LEU A 7 50.88 -35.64 27.57
C LEU A 7 51.55 -35.83 26.20
N SER A 8 51.25 -36.94 25.54
CA SER A 8 51.62 -37.18 24.14
C SER A 8 50.85 -36.22 23.24
N LEU A 9 51.57 -35.56 22.32
CA LEU A 9 51.02 -34.59 21.34
C LEU A 9 49.87 -35.19 20.51
N ASP A 10 49.85 -36.50 20.34
CA ASP A 10 48.85 -37.25 19.56
C ASP A 10 47.44 -37.19 20.16
N PHE A 11 47.31 -36.92 21.47
CA PHE A 11 46.01 -36.74 22.11
C PHE A 11 45.53 -35.28 22.15
N VAL A 12 46.44 -34.31 22.02
CA VAL A 12 46.11 -32.88 22.14
C VAL A 12 45.56 -32.33 20.82
N LEU A 13 46.07 -32.80 19.68
CA LEU A 13 45.64 -32.43 18.32
C LEU A 13 44.17 -32.76 17.99
N PRO A 14 43.64 -33.97 18.23
CA PRO A 14 42.24 -34.27 17.95
C PRO A 14 41.29 -33.52 18.90
N VAL A 15 41.69 -33.28 20.15
CA VAL A 15 40.89 -32.52 21.12
C VAL A 15 40.80 -31.04 20.73
N LEU A 16 41.90 -30.43 20.30
CA LEU A 16 41.91 -29.06 19.76
C LEU A 16 41.14 -28.95 18.45
N LEU A 17 41.18 -29.96 17.58
CA LEU A 17 40.43 -29.98 16.32
C LEU A 17 38.92 -30.12 16.56
N VAL A 18 38.49 -30.94 17.54
CA VAL A 18 37.09 -31.03 17.96
C VAL A 18 36.62 -29.72 18.61
N LEU A 19 37.43 -29.09 19.46
CA LEU A 19 37.14 -27.77 20.03
C LEU A 19 37.06 -26.67 18.95
N TRP A 20 37.90 -26.73 17.91
CA TRP A 20 37.85 -25.78 16.80
C TRP A 20 36.60 -25.99 15.92
N LEU A 21 36.22 -27.24 15.64
CA LEU A 21 34.96 -27.55 14.92
C LEU A 21 33.71 -27.15 15.72
N LEU A 22 33.74 -27.16 17.06
CA LEU A 22 32.60 -26.71 17.88
C LEU A 22 32.40 -25.18 17.88
N THR A 23 33.39 -24.39 17.45
CA THR A 23 33.31 -22.91 17.49
C THR A 23 32.72 -22.26 16.24
N ILE A 24 32.50 -23.01 15.14
CA ILE A 24 32.15 -22.42 13.83
C ILE A 24 30.62 -22.38 13.56
N SER A 25 29.79 -22.99 14.40
CA SER A 25 28.37 -23.24 14.05
C SER A 25 27.35 -22.42 14.84
N THR A 26 27.56 -21.11 14.97
CA THR A 26 26.51 -20.16 15.38
C THR A 26 26.19 -19.20 14.24
N ALA A 27 25.64 -19.74 13.15
CA ALA A 27 24.95 -18.93 12.15
C ALA A 27 23.68 -18.35 12.80
N SER A 28 23.81 -17.15 13.38
CA SER A 28 22.68 -16.38 13.88
C SER A 28 21.76 -16.06 12.70
N ALA A 29 20.53 -16.58 12.74
CA ALA A 29 19.47 -16.14 11.85
C ALA A 29 19.20 -14.67 12.16
N ALA A 30 19.73 -13.77 11.33
CA ALA A 30 19.53 -12.34 11.49
C ALA A 30 18.01 -12.05 11.50
N GLU A 31 17.54 -11.33 12.52
CA GLU A 31 16.16 -10.87 12.56
C GLU A 31 15.86 -10.06 11.29
N PRO A 32 14.68 -10.25 10.68
CA PRO A 32 14.34 -9.55 9.45
C PRO A 32 14.34 -8.05 9.70
N ALA A 33 15.04 -7.32 8.85
CA ALA A 33 15.12 -5.86 8.94
C ALA A 33 13.71 -5.26 8.82
N LYS A 34 13.43 -4.14 9.50
CA LYS A 34 12.12 -3.47 9.45
C LYS A 34 11.60 -3.27 8.03
N ALA A 35 12.47 -2.88 7.10
CA ALA A 35 12.12 -2.69 5.69
C ALA A 35 11.61 -3.97 5.00
N GLN A 36 12.10 -5.15 5.41
CA GLN A 36 11.67 -6.44 4.88
C GLN A 36 10.26 -6.81 5.37
N LEU A 37 9.95 -6.52 6.63
CA LEU A 37 8.61 -6.70 7.19
C LEU A 37 7.61 -5.72 6.56
N ASP A 38 8.02 -4.46 6.37
CA ASP A 38 7.21 -3.47 5.66
C ASP A 38 6.94 -3.89 4.20
N PHE A 39 7.92 -4.50 3.54
CA PHE A 39 7.73 -5.08 2.20
C PHE A 39 6.67 -6.18 2.23
N PHE A 40 6.75 -7.09 3.19
CA PHE A 40 5.75 -8.14 3.35
C PHE A 40 4.33 -7.57 3.53
N GLU A 41 4.13 -6.64 4.48
CA GLU A 41 2.81 -6.08 4.77
C GLU A 41 2.22 -5.27 3.60
N ASN A 42 3.06 -4.54 2.86
CA ASN A 42 2.58 -3.65 1.79
C ASN A 42 2.47 -4.33 0.42
N LYS A 43 3.28 -5.37 0.15
CA LYS A 43 3.36 -6.01 -1.17
C LYS A 43 2.83 -7.42 -1.17
N ILE A 44 3.23 -8.24 -0.20
CA ILE A 44 2.98 -9.68 -0.23
C ILE A 44 1.64 -10.03 0.43
N ARG A 45 1.35 -9.41 1.57
CA ARG A 45 0.12 -9.68 2.31
C ARG A 45 -1.15 -9.39 1.49
N PRO A 46 -1.25 -8.30 0.70
CA PRO A 46 -2.39 -8.08 -0.18
C PRO A 46 -2.51 -9.17 -1.25
N ILE A 47 -1.40 -9.59 -1.86
CA ILE A 47 -1.40 -10.67 -2.86
C ILE A 47 -2.00 -11.96 -2.27
N PHE A 48 -1.55 -12.36 -1.09
CA PHE A 48 -2.07 -13.55 -0.43
C PHE A 48 -3.53 -13.40 0.02
N ALA A 49 -3.91 -12.22 0.52
CA ALA A 49 -5.28 -11.94 0.93
C ALA A 49 -6.27 -12.03 -0.23
N ASP A 50 -5.92 -11.43 -1.36
CA ASP A 50 -6.82 -11.30 -2.50
C ASP A 50 -6.88 -12.59 -3.34
N ASN A 51 -5.77 -13.34 -3.42
CA ASN A 51 -5.63 -14.45 -4.38
C ASN A 51 -5.50 -15.84 -3.75
N CYS A 52 -5.10 -15.95 -2.48
CA CYS A 52 -4.67 -17.24 -1.90
C CYS A 52 -5.54 -17.72 -0.74
N TYR A 53 -5.90 -16.86 0.22
CA TYR A 53 -6.56 -17.28 1.46
C TYR A 53 -7.90 -17.94 1.25
N LYS A 54 -8.61 -17.64 0.16
CA LYS A 54 -9.88 -18.27 -0.17
C LYS A 54 -9.81 -19.81 -0.20
N CYS A 55 -8.65 -20.37 -0.56
CA CYS A 55 -8.45 -21.81 -0.65
C CYS A 55 -7.33 -22.34 0.26
N HIS A 56 -6.43 -21.48 0.74
CA HIS A 56 -5.25 -21.82 1.54
C HIS A 56 -5.26 -21.16 2.92
N SER A 57 -6.43 -21.05 3.54
CA SER A 57 -6.59 -20.63 4.95
C SER A 57 -7.67 -21.47 5.63
N PRO A 58 -7.48 -21.84 6.92
CA PRO A 58 -8.50 -22.50 7.72
C PRO A 58 -9.79 -21.70 7.85
N ALA A 59 -9.75 -20.37 7.69
CA ALA A 59 -10.92 -19.50 7.84
C ALA A 59 -12.03 -19.76 6.81
N ASN A 60 -11.70 -20.39 5.68
CA ASN A 60 -12.63 -20.65 4.58
C ASN A 60 -13.05 -22.14 4.48
N GLY A 61 -12.82 -22.92 5.54
CA GLY A 61 -13.22 -24.31 5.63
C GLY A 61 -12.20 -25.28 5.01
N LYS A 62 -12.45 -25.79 3.79
CA LYS A 62 -11.61 -26.83 3.18
C LYS A 62 -10.30 -26.23 2.65
N ILE A 63 -9.20 -26.53 3.34
CA ILE A 63 -7.84 -26.19 2.93
C ILE A 63 -7.43 -27.08 1.74
N LYS A 64 -7.02 -26.46 0.63
CA LYS A 64 -6.56 -27.19 -0.57
C LYS A 64 -5.10 -27.57 -0.44
N GLY A 65 -4.78 -28.84 -0.78
CA GLY A 65 -3.42 -29.37 -0.79
C GLY A 65 -2.71 -29.32 0.57
N GLY A 66 -3.46 -29.35 1.68
CA GLY A 66 -2.92 -29.27 3.04
C GLY A 66 -2.16 -27.98 3.37
N LEU A 67 -2.23 -26.96 2.50
CA LEU A 67 -1.38 -25.77 2.55
C LEU A 67 -2.08 -24.57 3.20
N GLU A 68 -1.45 -24.01 4.22
CA GLU A 68 -1.86 -22.77 4.88
C GLU A 68 -0.88 -21.63 4.51
N LEU A 69 -1.39 -20.56 3.91
CA LEU A 69 -0.59 -19.39 3.50
C LEU A 69 -0.85 -18.15 4.36
N ASP A 70 -1.80 -18.21 5.29
CA ASP A 70 -2.25 -17.09 6.13
C ASP A 70 -1.41 -16.84 7.38
N TRP A 71 -0.45 -17.71 7.67
CA TRP A 71 0.55 -17.53 8.73
C TRP A 71 1.88 -18.22 8.41
N LYS A 72 2.94 -17.85 9.14
CA LYS A 72 4.31 -18.24 8.85
C LYS A 72 4.55 -19.75 8.88
N GLY A 73 4.23 -20.40 10.00
CA GLY A 73 4.47 -21.83 10.13
C GLY A 73 3.60 -22.70 9.21
N GLY A 74 2.55 -22.14 8.61
CA GLY A 74 1.72 -22.84 7.63
C GLY A 74 2.48 -23.10 6.33
N TRP A 75 3.13 -22.07 5.79
CA TRP A 75 3.90 -22.21 4.56
C TRP A 75 5.27 -22.83 4.79
N GLU A 76 5.85 -22.69 5.99
CA GLU A 76 7.09 -23.38 6.39
C GLU A 76 6.88 -24.90 6.49
N LYS A 77 5.72 -25.34 7.02
CA LYS A 77 5.35 -26.76 7.02
C LYS A 77 5.18 -27.31 5.60
N GLY A 78 4.71 -26.47 4.67
CA GLY A 78 4.38 -26.86 3.31
C GLY A 78 3.02 -27.56 3.19
N GLY A 79 2.73 -28.09 2.00
CA GLY A 79 1.50 -28.80 1.69
C GLY A 79 1.73 -30.28 1.38
N ASP A 80 0.71 -30.94 0.84
CA ASP A 80 0.75 -32.36 0.47
C ASP A 80 1.82 -32.65 -0.61
N SER A 81 2.18 -31.65 -1.41
CA SER A 81 3.23 -31.70 -2.43
C SER A 81 4.62 -31.32 -1.90
N GLY A 82 4.78 -31.13 -0.59
CA GLY A 82 6.03 -30.75 0.06
C GLY A 82 6.21 -29.23 0.27
N PRO A 83 7.46 -28.76 0.40
CA PRO A 83 7.77 -27.35 0.66
C PRO A 83 7.27 -26.43 -0.47
N VAL A 84 6.45 -25.45 -0.12
CA VAL A 84 5.85 -24.54 -1.12
C VAL A 84 6.72 -23.32 -1.37
N ILE A 85 7.42 -22.86 -0.32
CA ILE A 85 8.31 -21.72 -0.35
C ILE A 85 9.66 -22.19 0.17
N VAL A 86 10.71 -21.94 -0.61
CA VAL A 86 12.10 -22.20 -0.22
C VAL A 86 12.78 -20.85 -0.01
N PRO A 87 12.97 -20.41 1.25
CA PRO A 87 13.60 -19.13 1.54
C PRO A 87 14.95 -18.98 0.84
N GLY A 88 15.14 -17.88 0.11
CA GLY A 88 16.36 -17.60 -0.65
C GLY A 88 16.43 -18.23 -2.04
N ASP A 89 15.57 -19.21 -2.37
CA ASP A 89 15.60 -19.93 -3.65
C ASP A 89 14.23 -19.91 -4.36
N PRO A 90 13.97 -18.85 -5.16
CA PRO A 90 12.73 -18.71 -5.93
C PRO A 90 12.49 -19.86 -6.91
N GLU A 91 13.53 -20.40 -7.53
CA GLU A 91 13.39 -21.38 -8.60
C GLU A 91 13.00 -22.76 -8.06
N LYS A 92 13.39 -23.07 -6.81
CA LYS A 92 12.93 -24.27 -6.10
C LYS A 92 11.57 -24.10 -5.42
N SER A 93 11.03 -22.89 -5.33
CA SER A 93 9.76 -22.62 -4.68
C SER A 93 8.57 -23.02 -5.57
N LEU A 94 7.79 -24.01 -5.15
CA LEU A 94 6.59 -24.46 -5.87
C LEU A 94 5.56 -23.34 -6.05
N LEU A 95 5.49 -22.40 -5.10
CA LEU A 95 4.62 -21.22 -5.21
C LEU A 95 4.80 -20.50 -6.54
N LEU A 96 6.05 -20.26 -6.95
CA LEU A 96 6.35 -19.53 -8.18
C LEU A 96 6.03 -20.33 -9.43
N LYS A 97 6.23 -21.65 -9.41
CA LYS A 97 5.79 -22.54 -10.49
C LYS A 97 4.27 -22.46 -10.67
N ALA A 98 3.55 -22.49 -9.55
CA ALA A 98 2.09 -22.45 -9.51
C ALA A 98 1.50 -21.13 -10.00
N VAL A 99 2.09 -19.97 -9.67
CA VAL A 99 1.56 -18.66 -10.12
C VAL A 99 2.08 -18.24 -11.50
N ARG A 100 3.23 -18.78 -11.95
CA ARG A 100 3.75 -18.54 -13.31
C ARG A 100 3.06 -19.43 -14.35
N TYR A 101 2.37 -20.49 -13.93
CA TYR A 101 1.78 -21.53 -14.79
C TYR A 101 2.83 -22.27 -15.61
N THR A 102 3.99 -22.53 -15.01
CA THR A 102 5.06 -23.31 -15.68
C THR A 102 4.75 -24.81 -15.71
N ASP A 103 3.86 -25.26 -14.83
CA ASP A 103 3.38 -26.63 -14.74
C ASP A 103 1.88 -26.65 -15.10
N PRO A 104 1.45 -27.42 -16.11
CA PRO A 104 0.05 -27.49 -16.51
C PRO A 104 -0.86 -28.10 -15.44
N ASP A 105 -0.33 -28.97 -14.56
CA ASP A 105 -1.10 -29.64 -13.52
C ASP A 105 -1.13 -28.84 -12.21
N LEU A 106 -0.32 -27.78 -12.11
CA LEU A 106 -0.20 -26.91 -10.94
C LEU A 106 -0.32 -25.44 -11.34
N GLN A 107 -1.56 -24.95 -11.40
CA GLN A 107 -1.88 -23.55 -11.73
C GLN A 107 -2.72 -22.89 -10.63
N MET A 108 -2.23 -21.76 -10.11
CA MET A 108 -2.89 -20.98 -9.05
C MET A 108 -2.95 -19.49 -9.40
N PRO A 109 -4.11 -18.84 -9.33
CA PRO A 109 -5.41 -19.38 -8.95
C PRO A 109 -6.01 -20.30 -10.05
N PRO A 110 -6.73 -21.39 -9.71
CA PRO A 110 -7.33 -22.30 -10.69
C PRO A 110 -8.62 -21.74 -11.29
N LYS A 111 -9.24 -20.78 -10.58
CA LYS A 111 -10.38 -20.01 -11.04
C LYS A 111 -10.08 -18.55 -10.70
N GLY A 112 -10.13 -17.68 -11.70
CA GLY A 112 -9.81 -16.26 -11.55
C GLY A 112 -8.76 -15.81 -12.55
N GLU A 113 -8.33 -14.57 -12.39
CA GLU A 113 -7.26 -14.00 -13.20
C GLU A 113 -5.90 -14.46 -12.66
N LYS A 114 -4.97 -14.69 -13.59
CA LYS A 114 -3.56 -14.91 -13.26
C LYS A 114 -3.01 -13.66 -12.59
N LEU A 115 -2.11 -13.85 -11.62
CA LEU A 115 -1.38 -12.74 -11.01
C LEU A 115 -0.65 -11.94 -12.10
N SER A 116 -0.62 -10.63 -11.94
CA SER A 116 0.15 -9.75 -12.81
C SER A 116 1.65 -10.00 -12.65
N ASP A 117 2.43 -9.70 -13.70
CA ASP A 117 3.90 -9.84 -13.65
C ASP A 117 4.53 -9.03 -12.51
N ALA A 118 3.94 -7.87 -12.17
CA ALA A 118 4.37 -7.06 -11.03
C ALA A 118 4.21 -7.81 -9.69
N GLN A 119 3.06 -8.46 -9.47
CA GLN A 119 2.81 -9.25 -8.26
C GLN A 119 3.72 -10.49 -8.20
N ILE A 120 3.95 -11.15 -9.34
CA ILE A 120 4.88 -12.28 -9.42
C ILE A 120 6.30 -11.81 -9.09
N ASN A 121 6.73 -10.65 -9.59
CA ASN A 121 8.05 -10.09 -9.28
C ASN A 121 8.20 -9.71 -7.81
N ASP A 122 7.14 -9.19 -7.17
CA ASP A 122 7.13 -8.93 -5.74
C ASP A 122 7.29 -10.23 -4.93
N LEU A 123 6.60 -11.32 -5.32
CA LEU A 123 6.77 -12.64 -4.71
C LEU A 123 8.19 -13.18 -4.89
N VAL A 124 8.78 -13.04 -6.08
CA VAL A 124 10.18 -13.44 -6.35
C VAL A 124 11.13 -12.67 -5.43
N ALA A 125 10.98 -11.35 -5.34
CA ALA A 125 11.83 -10.52 -4.50
C ALA A 125 11.72 -10.92 -3.03
N TRP A 126 10.50 -11.13 -2.53
CA TRP A 126 10.26 -11.57 -1.17
C TRP A 126 10.91 -12.92 -0.84
N ILE A 127 10.80 -13.91 -1.74
CA ILE A 127 11.45 -15.22 -1.54
C ILE A 127 12.97 -15.06 -1.54
N LYS A 128 13.54 -14.26 -2.45
CA LYS A 128 15.00 -13.97 -2.47
C LYS A 128 15.50 -13.35 -1.17
N MET A 129 14.67 -12.54 -0.50
CA MET A 129 14.99 -11.94 0.80
C MET A 129 14.88 -12.90 1.99
N GLY A 130 14.59 -14.19 1.75
CA GLY A 130 14.42 -15.19 2.80
C GLY A 130 12.99 -15.33 3.31
N ALA A 131 11.99 -14.89 2.52
CA ALA A 131 10.57 -14.96 2.86
C ALA A 131 10.21 -14.42 4.27
N PRO A 132 10.65 -13.20 4.63
CA PRO A 132 10.38 -12.61 5.94
C PRO A 132 8.86 -12.44 6.16
N ASP A 133 8.35 -12.99 7.25
CA ASP A 133 6.92 -13.03 7.56
C ASP A 133 6.69 -12.74 9.07
N PRO A 134 5.98 -11.65 9.43
CA PRO A 134 5.68 -11.30 10.81
C PRO A 134 4.54 -12.14 11.45
N ARG A 135 3.86 -12.99 10.68
CA ARG A 135 2.64 -13.73 11.12
C ARG A 135 3.01 -15.00 11.89
N ALA A 136 3.57 -14.84 13.09
CA ALA A 136 4.04 -15.95 13.92
C ALA A 136 2.93 -16.84 14.50
N THR A 137 1.71 -16.32 14.65
CA THR A 137 0.59 -17.04 15.28
C THR A 137 -0.36 -17.60 14.23
N ARG A 138 -0.68 -18.90 14.33
CA ARG A 138 -1.71 -19.54 13.51
C ARG A 138 -3.10 -18.95 13.83
N PRO A 139 -3.82 -18.39 12.85
CA PRO A 139 -5.18 -17.90 13.05
C PRO A 139 -6.10 -19.02 13.52
N ALA A 140 -6.97 -18.74 14.48
CA ALA A 140 -8.07 -19.65 14.78
C ALA A 140 -8.96 -19.77 13.53
N ALA A 141 -9.54 -20.94 13.29
CA ALA A 141 -10.39 -21.21 12.10
C ALA A 141 -11.63 -20.28 12.00
N THR A 142 -11.91 -19.48 13.03
CA THR A 142 -12.98 -18.48 13.09
C THR A 142 -12.49 -17.02 13.04
N ALA A 143 -11.18 -16.79 12.91
CA ALA A 143 -10.61 -15.45 12.85
C ALA A 143 -10.77 -14.87 11.43
N THR A 144 -11.89 -14.20 11.18
CA THR A 144 -12.02 -13.29 10.05
C THR A 144 -10.89 -12.26 10.10
N ALA A 145 -10.11 -12.17 9.02
CA ALA A 145 -9.03 -11.19 8.89
C ALA A 145 -9.61 -9.78 9.11
N GLY A 146 -9.29 -9.16 10.25
CA GLY A 146 -9.76 -7.82 10.57
C GLY A 146 -9.25 -6.80 9.56
N TYR A 147 -10.15 -5.94 9.08
CA TYR A 147 -9.90 -4.89 8.10
C TYR A 147 -8.63 -4.07 8.45
N GLY A 148 -7.63 -4.09 7.56
CA GLY A 148 -6.46 -3.21 7.63
C GLY A 148 -5.39 -3.54 8.68
N GLY A 149 -5.33 -4.78 9.19
CA GLY A 149 -4.20 -5.25 10.02
C GLY A 149 -4.09 -4.63 11.42
N LYS A 150 -4.98 -3.69 11.78
CA LYS A 150 -5.00 -3.07 13.12
C LYS A 150 -5.77 -3.88 14.16
N GLY A 151 -6.51 -4.92 13.74
CA GLY A 151 -7.24 -5.80 14.64
C GLY A 151 -8.03 -5.02 15.70
N LYS A 152 -7.80 -5.35 16.97
CA LYS A 152 -8.44 -4.73 18.15
C LYS A 152 -7.98 -3.29 18.45
N ASP A 153 -6.88 -2.84 17.85
CA ASP A 153 -6.31 -1.50 18.06
C ASP A 153 -6.91 -0.43 17.14
N HIS A 154 -7.79 -0.82 16.22
CA HIS A 154 -8.51 0.14 15.39
C HIS A 154 -9.37 1.06 16.27
N TRP A 155 -9.41 2.36 15.95
CA TRP A 155 -10.05 3.40 16.77
C TRP A 155 -11.53 3.11 17.08
N SER A 156 -12.24 2.45 16.15
CA SER A 156 -13.66 2.10 16.29
C SER A 156 -13.93 0.95 17.27
N PHE A 157 -12.90 0.17 17.63
CA PHE A 157 -13.00 -0.93 18.59
C PHE A 157 -12.53 -0.53 20.00
N LYS A 158 -11.99 0.68 20.16
CA LYS A 158 -11.64 1.22 21.47
C LYS A 158 -12.91 1.74 22.16
N PRO A 159 -13.04 1.57 23.49
CA PRO A 159 -14.15 2.14 24.24
C PRO A 159 -14.27 3.65 24.01
N LEU A 160 -15.49 4.11 23.71
CA LEU A 160 -15.78 5.52 23.52
C LEU A 160 -15.63 6.27 24.84
N LYS A 161 -14.72 7.23 24.89
CA LYS A 161 -14.64 8.22 25.99
C LYS A 161 -15.53 9.39 25.62
N LYS A 162 -16.31 9.90 26.59
CA LYS A 162 -17.10 11.14 26.42
C LYS A 162 -16.26 12.32 26.90
N PRO A 163 -15.62 13.10 26.01
CA PRO A 163 -14.86 14.28 26.41
C PRO A 163 -15.81 15.39 26.87
N THR A 164 -15.37 16.22 27.82
CA THR A 164 -16.10 17.45 28.19
C THR A 164 -15.96 18.47 27.06
N PRO A 165 -17.06 19.08 26.58
CA PRO A 165 -16.99 20.09 25.53
C PRO A 165 -16.20 21.34 25.98
N PRO A 166 -15.37 21.92 25.11
CA PRO A 166 -14.62 23.13 25.44
C PRO A 166 -15.52 24.37 25.51
N SER A 167 -15.14 25.33 26.35
CA SER A 167 -15.73 26.67 26.34
C SER A 167 -15.20 27.45 25.13
N VAL A 168 -16.09 28.13 24.42
CA VAL A 168 -15.82 28.85 23.17
C VAL A 168 -16.43 30.24 23.24
N LYS A 169 -15.86 31.22 22.55
CA LYS A 169 -16.34 32.60 22.58
C LYS A 169 -17.60 32.78 21.74
N GLY A 170 -17.68 32.10 20.60
CA GLY A 170 -18.79 32.21 19.64
C GLY A 170 -19.98 31.28 19.91
N GLU A 171 -20.56 31.29 21.12
CA GLU A 171 -21.64 30.36 21.50
C GLU A 171 -22.87 30.42 20.58
N ALA A 172 -23.15 31.56 19.95
CA ALA A 172 -24.27 31.72 19.04
C ALA A 172 -24.20 30.86 17.77
N TRP A 173 -23.00 30.42 17.36
CA TRP A 173 -22.82 29.55 16.18
C TRP A 173 -22.98 28.06 16.51
N VAL A 174 -22.85 27.69 17.79
CA VAL A 174 -22.85 26.31 18.27
C VAL A 174 -24.28 25.76 18.28
N LYS A 175 -24.54 24.67 17.55
CA LYS A 175 -25.86 23.99 17.58
C LYS A 175 -25.85 22.71 18.41
N ASN A 176 -24.68 22.10 18.56
CA ASN A 176 -24.46 20.90 19.37
C ASN A 176 -23.04 20.89 19.97
N ASP A 177 -22.77 19.95 20.86
CA ASP A 177 -21.47 19.86 21.54
C ASP A 177 -20.29 19.58 20.59
N VAL A 178 -20.51 18.95 19.43
CA VAL A 178 -19.47 18.71 18.42
C VAL A 178 -19.02 20.04 17.81
N ASP A 179 -19.94 20.97 17.59
CA ASP A 179 -19.64 22.30 17.05
C ASP A 179 -18.72 23.10 17.98
N ARG A 180 -18.77 22.85 19.30
CA ARG A 180 -17.85 23.46 20.27
C ARG A 180 -16.40 23.04 20.03
N PHE A 181 -16.15 21.76 19.73
CA PHE A 181 -14.79 21.29 19.40
C PHE A 181 -14.27 21.89 18.09
N VAL A 182 -15.14 22.03 17.08
CA VAL A 182 -14.78 22.64 15.81
C VAL A 182 -14.48 24.12 16.00
N LEU A 183 -15.34 24.84 16.71
CA LEU A 183 -15.18 26.28 16.95
C LEU A 183 -13.96 26.57 17.81
N ALA A 184 -13.71 25.79 18.85
CA ALA A 184 -12.49 25.91 19.67
C ALA A 184 -11.22 25.83 18.81
N ARG A 185 -11.18 24.88 17.85
CA ARG A 185 -10.04 24.75 16.96
C ARG A 185 -9.95 25.90 15.95
N LEU A 186 -11.08 26.40 15.45
CA LEU A 186 -11.09 27.59 14.57
C LEU A 186 -10.58 28.82 15.33
N GLU A 187 -11.06 29.07 16.55
CA GLU A 187 -10.64 30.18 17.40
C GLU A 187 -9.14 30.11 17.73
N GLU A 188 -8.62 28.93 18.06
CA GLU A 188 -7.18 28.71 18.30
C GLU A 188 -6.33 29.06 17.07
N ASN A 189 -6.86 28.83 15.86
CA ASN A 189 -6.18 29.15 14.60
C ASN A 189 -6.54 30.55 14.06
N GLY A 190 -7.26 31.38 14.84
CA GLY A 190 -7.66 32.72 14.43
C GLY A 190 -8.64 32.75 13.25
N MET A 191 -9.37 31.66 13.01
CA MET A 191 -10.34 31.53 11.93
C MET A 191 -11.78 31.70 12.44
N THR A 192 -12.65 32.23 11.60
CA THR A 192 -14.08 32.34 11.86
C THR A 192 -14.88 31.38 10.97
N PRO A 193 -16.01 30.83 11.45
CA PRO A 193 -16.88 30.04 10.62
C PRO A 193 -17.47 30.85 9.46
N ASN A 194 -17.64 30.21 8.30
CA ASN A 194 -18.37 30.80 7.18
C ASN A 194 -19.87 30.83 7.45
N ASP A 195 -20.56 31.77 6.79
CA ASP A 195 -22.01 31.83 6.79
C ASP A 195 -22.65 30.54 6.23
N PRO A 196 -23.86 30.19 6.69
CA PRO A 196 -24.60 29.06 6.15
C PRO A 196 -24.78 29.17 4.64
N ALA A 197 -24.42 28.11 3.93
CA ALA A 197 -24.64 28.06 2.48
C ALA A 197 -26.14 28.07 2.15
N ASP A 198 -26.51 28.70 1.04
CA ASP A 198 -27.88 28.76 0.56
C ASP A 198 -28.42 27.36 0.21
N LYS A 199 -29.75 27.20 0.21
CA LYS A 199 -30.43 25.91 -0.04
C LYS A 199 -30.01 25.26 -1.36
N ARG A 200 -29.84 26.04 -2.44
CA ARG A 200 -29.45 25.51 -3.76
C ARG A 200 -28.01 24.99 -3.71
N THR A 201 -27.11 25.71 -3.04
CA THR A 201 -25.73 25.25 -2.81
C THR A 201 -25.68 23.98 -1.96
N LEU A 202 -26.48 23.88 -0.90
CA LEU A 202 -26.60 22.66 -0.09
C LEU A 202 -27.09 21.47 -0.91
N ILE A 203 -28.15 21.63 -1.71
CA ILE A 203 -28.68 20.57 -2.59
C ILE A 203 -27.61 20.10 -3.58
N ARG A 204 -26.83 21.02 -4.15
CA ARG A 204 -25.73 20.68 -5.05
C ARG A 204 -24.59 19.93 -4.34
N ARG A 205 -24.27 20.29 -3.08
CA ARG A 205 -23.24 19.60 -2.28
C ARG A 205 -23.66 18.19 -1.90
N VAL A 206 -24.89 18.01 -1.43
CA VAL A 206 -25.45 16.69 -1.07
C VAL A 206 -25.57 15.79 -2.31
N ARG A 207 -26.01 16.34 -3.46
CA ARG A 207 -26.13 15.58 -4.71
C ARG A 207 -24.79 15.34 -5.40
N GLY A 208 -23.82 16.22 -5.22
CA GLY A 208 -22.58 16.30 -6.01
C GLY A 208 -21.44 15.40 -5.58
N GLY A 209 -21.60 14.61 -4.50
CA GLY A 209 -20.55 13.70 -4.01
C GLY A 209 -20.18 12.56 -4.96
N ARG A 210 -20.93 12.35 -6.05
CA ARG A 210 -20.59 11.40 -7.12
C ARG A 210 -20.72 12.05 -8.49
N GLY A 211 -19.60 12.57 -9.01
CA GLY A 211 -19.32 12.69 -10.45
C GLY A 211 -20.12 13.73 -11.24
N GLN A 212 -19.80 15.02 -11.10
CA GLN A 212 -20.19 16.04 -12.11
C GLN A 212 -19.27 16.09 -13.34
N ALA A 213 -18.62 14.99 -13.71
CA ALA A 213 -17.93 14.90 -15.00
C ALA A 213 -18.90 14.62 -16.16
N ALA A 214 -20.01 13.92 -15.92
CA ALA A 214 -20.87 13.42 -16.99
C ALA A 214 -21.97 14.41 -17.45
N VAL A 215 -22.44 15.31 -16.58
CA VAL A 215 -23.60 16.17 -16.91
C VAL A 215 -23.22 17.38 -17.77
N LEU A 216 -22.00 17.90 -17.63
CA LEU A 216 -21.51 19.00 -18.49
C LEU A 216 -21.12 18.53 -19.90
N ALA A 217 -20.76 17.26 -20.08
CA ALA A 217 -20.44 16.69 -21.39
C ALA A 217 -21.68 16.48 -22.29
N SER A 218 -22.86 16.28 -21.69
CA SER A 218 -24.11 16.09 -22.45
C SER A 218 -24.72 17.42 -22.92
N LEU A 219 -24.64 18.48 -22.11
CA LEU A 219 -25.13 19.82 -22.46
C LEU A 219 -24.28 20.53 -23.54
N ARG A 220 -23.02 20.13 -23.73
CA ARG A 220 -22.16 20.65 -24.81
C ARG A 220 -22.40 19.99 -26.16
N ARG A 221 -23.13 18.86 -26.19
CA ARG A 221 -23.45 18.10 -27.42
C ARG A 221 -24.83 18.44 -27.98
N THR A 222 -25.71 19.06 -27.19
CA THR A 222 -27.06 19.48 -27.61
C THR A 222 -27.17 20.92 -28.08
N LEU A 223 -26.18 21.78 -27.80
CA LEU A 223 -26.19 23.20 -28.19
C LEU A 223 -25.07 23.49 -29.19
N GLY A 224 -25.17 22.89 -30.38
CA GLY A 224 -24.45 23.36 -31.57
C GLY A 224 -25.14 24.60 -32.15
N ALA A 225 -24.45 25.72 -32.21
CA ALA A 225 -24.82 26.90 -33.00
C ALA A 225 -24.48 26.64 -34.50
N PRO A 226 -25.05 27.33 -35.53
CA PRO A 226 -25.22 28.79 -35.56
C PRO A 226 -26.50 29.38 -36.24
N LEU A 227 -26.80 30.62 -35.80
CA LEU A 227 -27.33 31.80 -36.51
C LEU A 227 -28.33 31.63 -37.68
N ALA A 228 -29.56 32.11 -37.47
CA ALA A 228 -30.37 32.77 -38.50
C ALA A 228 -31.23 33.90 -37.89
N ARG A 229 -31.32 35.01 -38.61
CA ARG A 229 -31.90 36.32 -38.26
C ARG A 229 -33.43 36.32 -38.13
N ARG A 230 -33.99 37.16 -37.23
CA ARG A 230 -34.92 38.32 -37.48
C ARG A 230 -35.81 38.65 -36.27
N GLY A 231 -36.01 39.96 -36.05
CA GLY A 231 -37.19 40.58 -35.38
C GLY A 231 -37.15 40.58 -33.85
N ALA A 232 -36.78 41.67 -33.17
CA ALA A 232 -37.55 42.91 -32.91
C ALA A 232 -38.28 42.88 -31.54
N LEU A 233 -37.92 43.90 -30.74
CA LEU A 233 -38.72 44.58 -29.70
C LEU A 233 -39.17 43.75 -28.48
N LEU A 234 -38.52 43.98 -27.34
CA LEU A 234 -39.09 44.73 -26.20
C LEU A 234 -38.03 44.87 -25.10
N GLY A 235 -37.88 46.10 -24.61
CA GLY A 235 -36.81 46.49 -23.71
C GLY A 235 -36.96 45.94 -22.29
N PHE A 236 -35.83 45.65 -21.67
CA PHE A 236 -35.69 45.70 -20.22
C PHE A 236 -34.24 46.08 -19.88
N GLN A 237 -34.07 47.23 -19.24
CA GLN A 237 -32.77 47.77 -18.80
C GLN A 237 -32.06 46.79 -17.85
N ARG A 238 -30.76 46.59 -18.07
CA ARG A 238 -29.82 45.96 -17.13
C ARG A 238 -29.46 46.94 -16.01
N PRO A 239 -29.40 46.53 -14.74
CA PRO A 239 -28.69 47.30 -13.73
C PRO A 239 -27.16 47.24 -13.97
N VAL A 240 -26.55 48.41 -13.92
CA VAL A 240 -25.11 48.68 -14.02
C VAL A 240 -24.38 48.10 -12.80
N GLN A 241 -23.30 47.34 -13.03
CA GLN A 241 -22.37 46.91 -11.98
C GLN A 241 -21.36 48.04 -11.68
N PRO A 242 -21.06 48.35 -10.42
CA PRO A 242 -19.90 49.16 -10.08
C PRO A 242 -18.57 48.37 -10.25
N PRO A 243 -17.45 49.07 -10.50
CA PRO A 243 -16.21 48.46 -10.98
C PRO A 243 -15.48 47.64 -9.91
N ALA A 244 -14.87 46.55 -10.38
CA ALA A 244 -13.92 45.75 -9.62
C ALA A 244 -12.74 46.64 -9.17
N ARG A 245 -12.50 46.70 -7.86
CA ARG A 245 -11.19 47.06 -7.32
C ARG A 245 -10.43 45.77 -7.06
N GLU A 246 -9.28 45.69 -7.72
CA GLU A 246 -8.26 44.69 -7.53
C GLU A 246 -7.87 44.62 -6.04
N PHE A 247 -7.93 43.42 -5.48
CA PHE A 247 -7.06 43.05 -4.38
C PHE A 247 -6.32 41.78 -4.79
N ASP A 248 -5.01 41.96 -4.75
CA ASP A 248 -3.88 41.07 -4.91
C ASP A 248 -4.16 39.59 -4.59
N LEU A 249 -3.83 38.75 -5.58
CA LEU A 249 -4.05 37.30 -5.58
C LEU A 249 -2.74 36.55 -5.31
N SER A 250 -1.87 37.08 -4.45
CA SER A 250 -0.71 36.36 -3.92
C SER A 250 -1.09 35.56 -2.66
N LEU A 251 -1.93 34.52 -2.79
CA LEU A 251 -2.01 33.35 -1.87
C LEU A 251 -3.19 32.44 -2.25
N ARG A 252 -3.16 31.90 -3.47
CA ARG A 252 -3.82 30.61 -3.74
C ARG A 252 -2.77 29.53 -3.58
N LEU A 253 -2.89 28.73 -2.52
CA LEU A 253 -2.24 27.43 -2.39
C LEU A 253 -2.68 26.57 -3.57
N ASP A 254 -1.80 26.51 -4.57
CA ASP A 254 -1.98 25.79 -5.81
C ASP A 254 -1.81 24.28 -5.56
N VAL A 255 -2.92 23.61 -5.27
CA VAL A 255 -3.01 22.15 -5.10
C VAL A 255 -2.59 21.41 -6.39
N SER A 256 -2.48 22.09 -7.52
CA SER A 256 -1.98 21.55 -8.79
C SER A 256 -0.46 21.32 -8.75
N ARG A 257 0.28 22.11 -7.96
CA ARG A 257 1.74 22.01 -7.86
C ARG A 257 2.22 20.80 -7.05
N LEU A 258 1.39 20.29 -6.14
CA LEU A 258 1.69 19.07 -5.37
C LEU A 258 1.48 17.78 -6.17
N ARG A 259 0.60 17.82 -7.17
CA ARG A 259 0.39 16.67 -8.06
C ARG A 259 1.50 16.55 -9.09
N ASP A 260 2.01 17.69 -9.58
CA ASP A 260 3.08 17.72 -10.58
C ASP A 260 4.46 17.36 -9.99
N GLN A 261 4.74 17.75 -8.73
CA GLN A 261 5.96 17.32 -8.03
C GLN A 261 6.03 15.80 -7.82
N SER A 262 4.89 15.10 -7.76
CA SER A 262 4.85 13.64 -7.62
C SER A 262 5.08 12.89 -8.94
N VAL A 263 4.86 13.56 -10.09
CA VAL A 263 5.10 13.03 -11.42
C VAL A 263 6.53 13.36 -11.89
N GLN A 264 7.03 14.58 -11.63
CA GLN A 264 8.42 14.95 -11.92
C GLN A 264 9.43 14.15 -11.08
N ARG A 265 9.10 13.77 -9.82
CA ARG A 265 9.96 12.86 -9.03
C ARG A 265 10.02 11.43 -9.57
N ARG A 266 9.06 10.99 -10.39
CA ARG A 266 9.12 9.69 -11.08
C ARG A 266 9.92 9.76 -12.38
N GLN A 267 10.04 10.92 -13.01
CA GLN A 267 10.89 11.12 -14.19
C GLN A 267 12.37 11.40 -13.83
N ALA A 268 12.66 11.92 -12.64
CA ALA A 268 14.02 12.16 -12.16
C ALA A 268 14.80 10.92 -11.69
N LEU A 269 14.24 9.71 -11.82
CA LEU A 269 14.90 8.42 -11.51
C LEU A 269 15.06 7.52 -12.75
N GLN A 270 14.93 8.07 -13.96
CA GLN A 270 15.44 7.38 -15.14
C GLN A 270 16.96 7.56 -15.22
N PRO A 271 17.75 6.47 -15.36
CA PRO A 271 19.18 6.59 -15.60
C PRO A 271 19.40 7.27 -16.96
N LEU A 272 20.23 8.32 -16.93
CA LEU A 272 20.70 9.05 -18.10
C LEU A 272 21.45 8.11 -19.05
N HIS A 273 20.81 7.68 -20.14
CA HIS A 273 21.51 7.18 -21.31
C HIS A 273 21.46 8.25 -22.40
N HIS A 274 22.53 9.05 -22.51
CA HIS A 274 22.89 9.77 -23.73
C HIS A 274 24.42 9.69 -23.93
N GLY A 275 24.80 9.02 -25.03
CA GLY A 275 25.81 9.51 -25.97
C GLY A 275 27.27 9.51 -25.55
N ALA A 276 27.98 8.44 -25.88
CA ALA A 276 29.38 8.52 -26.29
C ALA A 276 29.52 7.90 -27.70
N ALA A 277 29.57 8.76 -28.71
CA ALA A 277 30.06 8.43 -30.04
C ALA A 277 31.57 8.67 -30.08
N ARG A 278 32.35 7.62 -30.37
CA ARG A 278 33.70 7.52 -30.96
C ARG A 278 33.89 6.01 -31.19
N GLY A 279 33.86 5.46 -32.41
CA GLY A 279 34.89 5.57 -33.43
C GLY A 279 35.95 4.48 -33.22
N GLY A 280 35.97 3.41 -34.03
CA GLY A 280 37.07 2.44 -34.00
C GLY A 280 36.77 1.03 -34.55
N GLN A 281 36.96 0.86 -35.85
CA GLN A 281 37.58 -0.29 -36.53
C GLN A 281 37.06 -1.74 -36.35
N ALA A 282 36.59 -2.30 -37.47
CA ALA A 282 36.57 -3.72 -37.78
C ALA A 282 38.00 -4.32 -37.83
N PRO A 283 38.11 -5.66 -37.72
CA PRO A 283 38.68 -6.39 -38.85
C PRO A 283 37.87 -7.62 -39.28
N SER A 284 37.73 -7.69 -40.60
CA SER A 284 37.86 -8.86 -41.48
C SER A 284 37.59 -10.27 -40.95
N ARG A 285 36.66 -10.92 -41.66
CA ARG A 285 36.76 -12.30 -42.16
C ARG A 285 38.20 -12.83 -42.18
N GLN A 286 38.42 -13.97 -41.53
CA GLN A 286 38.82 -15.24 -42.14
C GLN A 286 38.41 -16.37 -41.20
#